data_AF-A0A6M8SX45-F1
#
_entry.id   AF-A0A6M8SX45-F1
#
_cell.length_a   1.000
_cell.length_b   1.000
_cell.length_c   1.000
_cell.angle_alpha   90.00
_cell.angle_beta   90.00
_cell.angle_gamma   90.00
#
_symmetry.space_group_name_H-M   'P 1'
#
loop_
_entity.id
_entity.type
_entity.pdbx_description
1 polymer ?
#
loop_
_entity_poly.entity_id
_entity_poly.type
_entity_poly.pdbx_seq_one_letter_code
_entity_poly.pdbx_strand_id
1 'polypeptide(L)'
;MQAIQTKGKVNILSRVDFIRLATTDMAQAVIFLTYDTTDERTTKSRNALLDYLSDIGMNIEAQAIEAHKSIILFEFASDAVRAWQQINDHSHAVAAHVFWHGLQDDAVHEAILAAKPKAVSPLIHP
;
A
#
# COMPACT_ATOMS: atom_id res chain seq x y z
N MET A 1 -26.29 -40.93 21.23
CA MET A 1 -25.18 -40.45 20.39
C MET A 1 -25.11 -38.93 20.53
N GLN A 2 -24.06 -38.39 21.14
CA GLN A 2 -23.86 -36.93 21.19
C GLN A 2 -23.20 -36.47 19.89
N ALA A 3 -23.82 -35.49 19.23
CA ALA A 3 -23.22 -34.84 18.07
C ALA A 3 -22.04 -34.00 18.55
N ILE A 4 -20.83 -34.33 18.08
CA ILE A 4 -19.65 -33.49 18.27
C ILE A 4 -19.87 -32.25 17.39
N GLN A 5 -20.23 -31.12 18.00
CA GLN A 5 -20.14 -29.83 17.33
C GLN A 5 -18.66 -29.53 17.09
N THR A 6 -18.19 -29.78 15.87
CA THR A 6 -16.91 -29.25 15.39
C THR A 6 -17.03 -27.73 15.37
N LYS A 7 -16.52 -27.08 16.42
CA LYS A 7 -16.37 -25.62 16.42
C LYS A 7 -15.42 -25.26 15.26
N GLY A 8 -15.86 -24.33 14.40
CA GLY A 8 -15.03 -23.82 13.30
C GLY A 8 -13.71 -23.24 13.82
N LYS A 9 -12.66 -23.31 12.99
CA LYS A 9 -11.35 -22.73 13.33
C LYS A 9 -11.46 -21.20 13.38
N VAL A 10 -10.96 -20.59 14.46
CA VAL A 10 -10.87 -19.13 14.61
C VAL A 10 -9.40 -18.74 14.52
N ASN A 11 -9.08 -17.72 13.70
CA ASN A 11 -7.75 -17.12 13.65
C ASN A 11 -7.85 -15.65 14.08
N ILE A 12 -6.88 -15.16 14.83
CA ILE A 12 -6.76 -13.75 15.21
C ILE A 12 -5.52 -13.21 14.48
N LEU A 13 -5.70 -12.21 13.64
CA LEU A 13 -4.66 -11.61 12.81
C LEU A 13 -4.59 -10.11 13.05
N SER A 14 -3.39 -9.53 12.90
CA SER A 14 -3.28 -8.09 12.77
C SER A 14 -3.89 -7.64 11.43
N ARG A 15 -4.21 -6.33 11.30
CA ARG A 15 -4.70 -5.78 10.02
C ARG A 15 -3.69 -5.99 8.89
N VAL A 16 -2.41 -5.82 9.20
CA VAL A 16 -1.28 -6.01 8.27
C VAL A 16 -1.21 -7.47 7.82
N ASP A 17 -1.28 -8.43 8.75
CA ASP A 17 -1.23 -9.86 8.41
C ASP A 17 -2.43 -10.28 7.57
N PHE A 18 -3.62 -9.74 7.87
CA PHE A 18 -4.81 -10.00 7.09
C PHE A 18 -4.68 -9.50 5.65
N ILE A 19 -4.20 -8.26 5.44
CA ILE A 19 -4.02 -7.69 4.10
C ILE A 19 -2.92 -8.42 3.34
N ARG A 20 -1.80 -8.73 4.00
CA ARG A 20 -0.73 -9.54 3.40
C ARG A 20 -1.25 -10.89 2.94
N LEU A 21 -2.03 -11.59 3.78
CA LEU A 21 -2.64 -12.86 3.42
C LEU A 21 -3.59 -12.69 2.23
N ALA A 22 -4.49 -11.70 2.28
CA ALA A 22 -5.49 -11.46 1.24
C ALA A 22 -4.86 -11.12 -0.12
N THR A 23 -3.73 -10.42 -0.12
CA THR A 23 -3.04 -10.00 -1.36
C THR A 23 -2.21 -11.08 -2.04
N THR A 24 -2.09 -12.26 -1.43
CA THR A 24 -1.32 -13.39 -2.01
C THR A 24 -1.82 -13.74 -3.42
N ASP A 25 -3.15 -13.84 -3.57
CA ASP A 25 -3.80 -14.25 -4.82
C ASP A 25 -4.46 -13.09 -5.58
N MET A 26 -4.23 -11.84 -5.14
CA MET A 26 -4.74 -10.65 -5.81
C MET A 26 -3.79 -10.20 -6.93
N ALA A 27 -4.35 -9.77 -8.06
CA ALA A 27 -3.55 -9.16 -9.12
C ALA A 27 -3.15 -7.72 -8.78
N GLN A 28 -4.05 -7.00 -8.10
CA GLN A 28 -3.86 -5.61 -7.69
C GLN A 28 -2.86 -5.47 -6.54
N ALA A 29 -2.15 -4.35 -6.52
CA ALA A 29 -1.44 -3.90 -5.35
C ALA A 29 -2.35 -3.07 -4.43
N VAL A 30 -2.09 -3.14 -3.13
CA VAL A 30 -2.87 -2.48 -2.09
C VAL A 30 -1.99 -1.48 -1.35
N ILE A 31 -2.44 -0.24 -1.20
CA ILE A 31 -1.92 0.65 -0.16
C ILE A 31 -2.92 0.63 1.01
N PHE A 32 -2.41 0.32 2.19
CA PHE A 32 -3.13 0.44 3.46
C PHE A 32 -2.69 1.71 4.19
N LEU A 33 -3.67 2.54 4.55
CA LEU A 33 -3.47 3.83 5.20
C LEU A 33 -4.01 3.80 6.63
N THR A 34 -3.19 4.25 7.57
CA THR A 34 -3.59 4.47 8.97
C THR A 34 -3.46 5.95 9.32
N TYR A 35 -4.48 6.46 10.01
CA TYR A 35 -4.58 7.87 10.39
C TYR A 35 -4.52 7.97 11.90
N ASP A 36 -3.66 8.83 12.43
CA ASP A 36 -3.81 9.29 13.80
C ASP A 36 -4.77 10.48 13.82
N THR A 37 -5.94 10.32 14.44
CA THR A 37 -7.00 11.34 14.42
C THR A 37 -6.96 12.25 15.64
N THR A 38 -5.97 12.12 16.54
CA THR A 38 -6.05 12.70 17.89
C THR A 38 -5.23 13.97 18.11
N ASP A 39 -4.40 14.40 17.14
CA ASP A 39 -3.51 15.57 17.29
C ASP A 39 -3.71 16.62 16.16
N GLU A 40 -3.81 17.91 16.54
CA GLU A 40 -3.86 19.04 15.61
C GLU A 40 -2.63 19.13 14.69
N ARG A 41 -1.45 18.72 15.18
CA ARG A 41 -0.22 18.62 14.37
C ARG A 41 -0.38 17.62 13.24
N THR A 42 -1.08 16.52 13.52
CA THR A 42 -1.42 15.49 12.53
C THR A 42 -2.37 16.02 11.47
N THR A 43 -3.33 16.87 11.86
CA THR A 43 -4.23 17.53 10.91
C THR A 43 -3.48 18.46 9.96
N LYS A 44 -2.57 19.31 10.47
CA LYS A 44 -1.76 20.20 9.62
C LYS A 44 -0.84 19.43 8.67
N SER A 45 -0.17 18.39 9.18
CA SER A 45 0.71 17.53 8.39
C SER A 45 -0.07 16.76 7.31
N ARG A 46 -1.30 16.32 7.60
CA ARG A 46 -2.18 15.73 6.58
C ARG A 46 -2.58 16.73 5.50
N ASN A 47 -2.95 17.96 5.87
CA ASN A 47 -3.32 18.97 4.87
C ASN A 47 -2.12 19.31 3.96
N ALA A 48 -0.92 19.43 4.52
CA ALA A 48 0.29 19.62 3.73
C ALA A 48 0.55 18.46 2.75
N LEU A 49 0.29 17.21 3.17
CA LEU A 49 0.34 16.05 2.28
C LEU A 49 -0.71 16.13 1.16
N LEU A 50 -1.94 16.56 1.46
CA LEU A 50 -3.00 16.72 0.45
C LEU A 50 -2.64 17.74 -0.62
N ASP A 51 -2.12 18.90 -0.19
CA ASP A 51 -1.67 19.95 -1.09
C ASP A 51 -0.53 19.43 -1.99
N TYR A 52 0.47 18.78 -1.37
CA TYR A 52 1.60 18.19 -2.08
C TYR A 52 1.18 17.16 -3.13
N LEU A 53 0.33 16.20 -2.76
CA LEU A 53 -0.13 15.15 -3.68
C LEU A 53 -0.92 15.75 -4.85
N SER A 54 -1.73 16.76 -4.59
CA SER A 54 -2.47 17.47 -5.63
C SER A 54 -1.53 18.20 -6.60
N ASP A 55 -0.49 18.86 -6.08
CA ASP A 55 0.50 19.59 -6.88
C ASP A 55 1.30 18.69 -7.83
N ILE A 56 1.59 17.45 -7.41
CA ILE A 56 2.30 16.46 -8.24
C ILE A 56 1.34 15.62 -9.12
N GLY A 57 0.04 15.95 -9.14
CA GLY A 57 -0.98 15.31 -9.96
C GLY A 57 -1.56 14.00 -9.42
N MET A 58 -1.28 13.65 -8.16
CA MET A 58 -1.80 12.47 -7.46
C MET A 58 -3.16 12.76 -6.79
N ASN A 59 -4.10 13.24 -7.60
CA ASN A 59 -5.40 13.74 -7.14
C ASN A 59 -6.30 12.64 -6.54
N ILE A 60 -6.20 11.40 -7.02
CA ILE A 60 -7.03 10.29 -6.55
C ILE A 60 -6.59 9.87 -5.15
N GLU A 61 -5.28 9.80 -4.93
CA GLU A 61 -4.67 9.50 -3.65
C GLU A 61 -4.97 10.60 -2.63
N ALA A 62 -4.86 11.87 -3.05
CA ALA A 62 -5.25 13.01 -2.22
C ALA A 62 -6.72 12.91 -1.78
N GLN A 63 -7.65 12.66 -2.72
CA GLN A 63 -9.08 12.50 -2.39
C GLN A 63 -9.33 11.31 -1.44
N ALA A 64 -8.62 10.19 -1.63
CA ALA A 64 -8.73 9.03 -0.74
C ALA A 64 -8.26 9.35 0.68
N ILE A 65 -7.16 10.11 0.82
CA ILE A 65 -6.61 10.55 2.10
C ILE A 65 -7.53 11.57 2.77
N GLU A 66 -8.06 12.52 2.01
CA GLU A 66 -9.00 13.53 2.49
C GLU A 66 -10.28 12.87 3.03
N ALA A 67 -10.78 11.85 2.34
CA ALA A 67 -11.96 11.09 2.74
C ALA A 67 -11.67 9.96 3.76
N HIS A 68 -10.48 9.95 4.37
CA HIS A 68 -10.01 8.97 5.36
C HIS A 68 -10.19 7.51 4.93
N LYS A 69 -9.99 7.20 3.65
CA LYS A 69 -10.05 5.82 3.16
C LYS A 69 -8.82 5.06 3.65
N SER A 70 -9.02 3.87 4.18
CA SER A 70 -7.93 3.04 4.69
C SER A 70 -7.27 2.17 3.62
N ILE A 71 -7.88 2.04 2.44
CA ILE A 71 -7.41 1.14 1.39
C ILE A 71 -7.50 1.85 0.05
N ILE A 72 -6.41 1.80 -0.72
CA ILE A 72 -6.35 2.18 -2.13
C ILE A 72 -5.86 0.97 -2.92
N LEU A 73 -6.57 0.64 -4.00
CA LEU A 73 -6.23 -0.47 -4.89
C LEU A 73 -5.65 0.09 -6.20
N PHE A 74 -4.51 -0.46 -6.61
CA PHE A 74 -3.86 -0.12 -7.86
C PHE A 74 -3.83 -1.34 -8.77
N GLU A 75 -4.17 -1.12 -10.04
CA GLU A 75 -3.99 -2.13 -11.08
C GLU A 75 -2.50 -2.49 -11.25
N PHE A 76 -1.63 -1.48 -11.23
CA PHE A 76 -0.19 -1.66 -11.37
C PHE A 76 0.55 -1.47 -10.05
N ALA A 77 1.31 -2.48 -9.65
CA ALA A 77 2.12 -2.42 -8.44
C ALA A 77 3.21 -1.35 -8.48
N SER A 78 3.69 -0.97 -9.67
CA SER A 78 4.61 0.18 -9.83
C SER A 78 3.99 1.51 -9.40
N ASP A 79 2.71 1.70 -9.69
CA ASP A 79 2.00 2.93 -9.34
C ASP A 79 1.71 2.97 -7.85
N ALA A 80 1.33 1.83 -7.26
CA ALA A 80 1.20 1.68 -5.82
C ALA A 80 2.52 2.01 -5.08
N VAL A 81 3.64 1.46 -5.56
CA VAL A 81 4.96 1.74 -4.96
C VAL A 81 5.32 3.21 -5.06
N ARG A 82 5.07 3.85 -6.22
CA ARG A 82 5.30 5.29 -6.38
C ARG A 82 4.46 6.10 -5.39
N ALA A 83 3.17 5.82 -5.31
CA ALA A 83 2.25 6.50 -4.40
C ALA A 83 2.63 6.30 -2.94
N TRP A 84 2.97 5.07 -2.55
CA TRP A 84 3.45 4.73 -1.22
C TRP A 84 4.70 5.54 -0.81
N GLN A 85 5.68 5.66 -1.71
CA GLN A 85 6.87 6.48 -1.48
C GLN A 85 6.50 7.96 -1.28
N GLN A 86 5.65 8.52 -2.15
CA GLN A 86 5.25 9.92 -2.03
C GLN A 86 4.53 10.18 -0.68
N ILE A 87 3.67 9.27 -0.24
CA ILE A 87 2.93 9.42 1.02
C ILE A 87 3.87 9.33 2.24
N ASN A 88 4.73 8.31 2.29
CA ASN A 88 5.61 8.10 3.44
C ASN A 88 6.73 9.15 3.57
N ASP A 89 7.25 9.64 2.44
CA ASP A 89 8.34 10.64 2.47
C ASP A 89 7.85 12.04 2.88
N HIS A 90 6.54 12.31 2.72
CA HIS A 90 5.98 13.65 2.87
C HIS A 90 4.98 13.77 4.02
N SER A 91 4.81 12.75 4.86
CA SER A 91 3.93 12.86 6.02
C SER A 91 4.30 11.95 7.18
N HIS A 92 4.27 12.53 8.37
CA HIS A 92 4.22 11.77 9.63
C HIS A 92 2.78 11.57 10.14
N ALA A 93 1.77 12.06 9.39
CA ALA A 93 0.38 12.03 9.82
C ALA A 93 -0.40 10.81 9.35
N VAL A 94 0.08 10.18 8.28
CA VAL A 94 -0.51 8.99 7.69
C VAL A 94 0.58 7.95 7.56
N ALA A 95 0.40 6.80 8.20
CA ALA A 95 1.28 5.66 7.94
C ALA A 95 0.73 4.90 6.74
N ALA A 96 1.57 4.65 5.74
CA ALA A 96 1.21 3.89 4.55
C ALA A 96 2.04 2.62 4.42
N HIS A 97 1.37 1.52 4.10
CA HIS A 97 2.00 0.25 3.77
C HIS A 97 1.53 -0.23 2.41
N VAL A 98 2.45 -0.68 1.56
CA VAL A 98 2.12 -1.27 0.26
C VAL A 98 2.21 -2.78 0.31
N PHE A 99 1.26 -3.48 -0.31
CA PHE A 99 1.19 -4.94 -0.37
C PHE A 99 0.95 -5.41 -1.79
N TRP A 100 1.63 -6.48 -2.19
CA TRP A 100 1.45 -7.12 -3.48
C TRP A 100 1.99 -8.55 -3.45
N HIS A 101 1.22 -9.55 -3.87
CA HIS A 101 1.60 -10.97 -3.84
C HIS A 101 2.18 -11.45 -2.51
N GLY A 102 1.59 -11.01 -1.39
CA GLY A 102 2.06 -11.35 -0.03
C GLY A 102 3.36 -10.66 0.42
N LEU A 103 3.96 -9.84 -0.45
CA LEU A 103 5.07 -8.95 -0.11
C LEU A 103 4.54 -7.66 0.53
N GLN A 104 5.42 -6.96 1.24
CA GLN A 104 5.11 -5.70 1.92
C GLN A 104 6.26 -4.69 1.76
N ASP A 105 5.90 -3.42 1.57
CA ASP A 105 6.80 -2.26 1.61
C ASP A 105 8.04 -2.43 0.71
N ASP A 106 9.25 -2.34 1.27
CA ASP A 106 10.51 -2.44 0.53
C ASP A 106 10.60 -3.74 -0.29
N ALA A 107 10.04 -4.85 0.21
CA ALA A 107 10.04 -6.10 -0.54
C ALA A 107 9.20 -6.01 -1.83
N VAL A 108 8.12 -5.22 -1.82
CA VAL A 108 7.36 -4.91 -3.05
C VAL A 108 8.19 -4.03 -3.97
N HIS A 109 8.83 -3.00 -3.42
CA HIS A 109 9.69 -2.09 -4.19
C HIS A 109 10.81 -2.85 -4.92
N GLU A 110 11.53 -3.70 -4.20
CA GLU A 110 12.60 -4.55 -4.72
C GLU A 110 12.09 -5.51 -5.81
N ALA A 111 10.95 -6.17 -5.57
CA ALA A 111 10.34 -7.07 -6.55
C ALA A 111 9.99 -6.34 -7.86
N ILE A 112 9.47 -5.11 -7.77
CA ILE A 112 9.15 -4.29 -8.95
C ILE A 112 10.42 -3.83 -9.68
N LEU A 113 11.47 -3.47 -8.96
CA LEU A 113 12.76 -3.13 -9.58
C LEU A 113 13.37 -4.34 -10.30
N ALA A 114 13.29 -5.54 -9.70
CA ALA A 114 13.79 -6.77 -10.30
C ALA A 114 12.97 -7.23 -11.51
N ALA A 115 11.67 -6.93 -11.55
CA ALA A 115 10.78 -7.27 -12.66
C ALA A 115 10.94 -6.37 -13.90
N LYS A 116 11.61 -5.19 -13.77
CA LYS A 116 11.92 -4.36 -14.94
C LYS A 116 12.91 -5.12 -15.84
N PRO A 117 12.58 -5.35 -17.13
CA PRO A 117 13.49 -6.05 -18.03
C PRO A 117 14.82 -5.29 -18.08
N LYS A 118 15.93 -6.00 -17.82
CA LYS A 118 17.27 -5.45 -18.09
C LYS A 118 17.28 -5.00 -19.55
N ALA A 119 17.49 -3.71 -19.78
CA ALA A 119 17.69 -3.20 -21.12
C ALA A 119 18.84 -3.99 -21.75
N VAL A 120 18.53 -4.87 -22.69
CA VAL A 120 19.55 -5.56 -23.49
C VAL A 120 20.19 -4.46 -24.32
N SER A 121 21.44 -4.12 -23.99
CA SER A 121 22.18 -3.10 -24.74
C SER A 121 22.23 -3.51 -26.21
N PRO A 122 21.80 -2.66 -27.16
CA PRO A 122 21.86 -2.97 -28.59
C PRO A 122 23.30 -3.07 -29.14
N LEU A 123 24.32 -2.95 -28.29
CA LEU A 123 25.73 -3.04 -28.67
C LEU A 123 26.36 -4.42 -28.48
N ILE A 124 25.57 -5.44 -28.09
CA ILE A 124 26.05 -6.83 -28.10
C ILE A 124 25.65 -7.47 -29.43
N HIS A 125 26.47 -7.24 -30.46
CA HIS A 125 26.52 -8.11 -31.62
C HIS A 125 27.70 -9.09 -31.46
N PRO A 126 27.54 -10.38 -31.83
CA PRO A 126 28.61 -11.39 -31.78
C PRO A 126 29.74 -11.12 -32.78
#